data_AF-A0A2E3N2U8-F1
#
_entry.id   AF-A0A2E3N2U8-F1
#
_cell.length_a   1.000
_cell.length_b   1.000
_cell.length_c   1.000
_cell.angle_alpha   90.00
_cell.angle_beta   90.00
_cell.angle_gamma   90.00
#
_symmetry.space_group_name_H-M   'P 1'
#
loop_
_entity.id
_entity.type
_entity.pdbx_description
1 polymer ?
#
loop_
_entity_poly.entity_id
_entity_poly.type
_entity_poly.pdbx_seq_one_letter_code
_entity_poly.pdbx_strand_id
1 'polypeptide(L)'
;MKEIINRVKESGLISIDLANYKPKKEIISIDIADILWKGIALKEKVFRAWIKDHDWSSYKNKAVNIICSTDAIIPTWAYMIISSKLHEAGAMYLIGSKDEIEKLLIKNRISDDKKENYRDGRIIIKGCSDIPSPEYAMSELIRHLQPVAKTIMYGEPCSTVPVFKKRKTEN
;
A
#
# COMPACT_ATOMS: atom_id res chain seq x y z
N MET A 1 44.38 8.65 -9.08
CA MET A 1 43.03 8.07 -9.23
C MET A 1 42.17 8.69 -8.14
N LYS A 2 41.23 9.60 -8.49
CA LYS A 2 40.41 10.30 -7.49
C LYS A 2 39.44 9.28 -6.87
N GLU A 3 39.63 8.98 -5.59
CA GLU A 3 38.66 8.24 -4.80
C GLU A 3 37.28 8.90 -4.91
N ILE A 4 36.28 8.12 -5.30
CA ILE A 4 34.88 8.55 -5.26
C ILE A 4 34.48 8.57 -3.79
N ILE A 5 34.73 9.70 -3.14
CA ILE A 5 34.24 9.97 -1.78
C ILE A 5 32.72 9.94 -1.86
N ASN A 6 32.10 8.97 -1.20
CA ASN A 6 30.66 8.82 -1.15
C ASN A 6 30.08 9.86 -0.17
N ARG A 7 30.00 11.12 -0.62
CA ARG A 7 29.61 12.33 0.14
C ARG A 7 28.24 12.26 0.82
N VAL A 8 27.44 11.24 0.53
CA VAL A 8 26.10 11.04 1.13
C VAL A 8 26.21 10.74 2.63
N LYS A 9 27.14 9.87 3.06
CA LYS A 9 27.31 9.52 4.48
C LYS A 9 27.87 10.66 5.33
N GLU A 10 28.65 11.56 4.74
CA GLU A 10 29.25 12.71 5.45
C GLU A 10 28.27 13.90 5.61
N SER A 11 27.16 13.92 4.88
CA SER A 11 26.26 15.09 4.78
C SER A 11 25.08 15.11 5.77
N GLY A 12 24.84 14.01 6.50
CA GLY A 12 23.64 13.85 7.33
C GLY A 12 22.33 13.76 6.52
N LEU A 13 22.42 13.48 5.21
CA LEU A 13 21.29 13.32 4.30
C LEU A 13 20.79 11.88 4.33
N ILE A 14 19.51 11.70 4.65
CA ILE A 14 18.81 10.42 4.63
C ILE A 14 18.20 10.24 3.24
N SER A 15 18.62 9.20 2.52
CA SER A 15 18.05 8.84 1.22
C SER A 15 16.97 7.78 1.40
N ILE A 16 15.77 8.07 0.89
CA ILE A 16 14.66 7.13 0.85
C ILE A 16 14.37 6.80 -0.61
N ASP A 17 14.34 5.52 -0.94
CA ASP A 17 13.97 5.04 -2.27
C ASP A 17 12.51 4.54 -2.26
N LEU A 18 11.70 5.07 -3.16
CA LEU A 18 10.29 4.70 -3.28
C LEU A 18 10.12 3.19 -3.59
N ALA A 19 11.08 2.57 -4.27
CA ALA A 19 11.07 1.13 -4.58
C ALA A 19 10.96 0.25 -3.32
N ASN A 20 11.46 0.74 -2.17
CA ASN A 20 11.41 0.01 -0.90
C ASN A 20 9.98 -0.15 -0.34
N TYR A 21 9.02 0.64 -0.84
CA TYR A 21 7.61 0.61 -0.44
C TYR A 21 6.72 -0.16 -1.42
N LYS A 22 7.31 -0.73 -2.48
CA LYS A 22 6.56 -1.54 -3.44
C LYS A 22 5.89 -2.73 -2.74
N PRO A 23 4.59 -2.98 -2.98
CA PRO A 23 3.92 -4.17 -2.47
C PRO A 23 4.67 -5.45 -2.89
N LYS A 24 5.01 -6.29 -1.91
CA LYS A 24 5.67 -7.58 -2.14
C LYS A 24 4.72 -8.77 -2.03
N LYS A 25 3.54 -8.56 -1.45
CA LYS A 25 2.51 -9.59 -1.33
C LYS A 25 1.86 -9.82 -2.69
N GLU A 26 1.61 -11.08 -3.01
CA GLU A 26 0.75 -11.45 -4.13
C GLU A 26 -0.67 -10.91 -3.87
N ILE A 27 -1.25 -10.31 -4.91
CA ILE A 27 -2.60 -9.74 -4.87
C ILE A 27 -3.53 -10.62 -5.70
N ILE A 28 -4.62 -11.08 -5.09
CA ILE A 28 -5.65 -11.89 -5.76
C ILE A 28 -6.98 -11.15 -5.68
N SER A 29 -7.71 -11.11 -6.80
CA SER A 29 -9.09 -10.61 -6.82
C SER A 29 -10.06 -11.76 -6.59
N ILE A 30 -11.04 -11.57 -5.72
CA ILE A 30 -12.28 -12.37 -5.69
C ILE A 30 -13.38 -11.52 -6.31
N ASP A 31 -13.94 -11.99 -7.42
CA ASP A 31 -15.11 -11.36 -8.03
C ASP A 31 -16.37 -12.14 -7.65
N ILE A 32 -17.27 -11.47 -6.93
CA ILE A 32 -18.55 -12.07 -6.53
C ILE A 32 -19.40 -12.40 -7.76
N ALA A 33 -19.22 -11.68 -8.87
CA ALA A 33 -19.94 -11.92 -10.12
C ALA A 33 -19.82 -13.37 -10.60
N ASP A 34 -18.66 -14.01 -10.39
CA ASP A 34 -18.39 -15.40 -10.76
C ASP A 34 -19.28 -16.43 -10.02
N ILE A 35 -19.84 -16.03 -8.87
CA ILE A 35 -20.67 -16.87 -8.00
C ILE A 35 -22.18 -16.60 -8.25
N LEU A 36 -22.50 -15.51 -8.96
CA LEU A 36 -23.89 -15.10 -9.16
C LEU A 36 -24.62 -16.03 -10.12
N TRP A 37 -25.89 -16.29 -9.81
CA TRP A 37 -26.77 -16.97 -10.73
C TRP A 37 -27.02 -16.08 -11.95
N LYS A 38 -26.53 -16.55 -13.12
CA LYS A 38 -26.56 -15.83 -14.39
C LYS A 38 -25.88 -14.44 -14.35
N GLY A 39 -24.95 -14.20 -13.42
CA GLY A 39 -24.29 -12.90 -13.27
C GLY A 39 -25.17 -11.78 -12.68
N ILE A 40 -26.41 -12.09 -12.30
CA ILE A 40 -27.43 -11.06 -11.97
C ILE A 40 -27.88 -11.14 -10.51
N ALA A 41 -27.92 -12.32 -9.91
CA ALA A 41 -28.49 -12.49 -8.57
C ALA A 41 -27.73 -13.51 -7.71
N LEU A 42 -27.54 -13.17 -6.43
CA LEU A 42 -26.95 -14.08 -5.45
C LEU A 42 -28.05 -15.02 -4.92
N LYS A 43 -27.86 -16.34 -5.10
CA LYS A 43 -28.71 -17.37 -4.47
C LYS A 43 -28.01 -17.91 -3.23
N GLU A 44 -28.61 -17.74 -2.05
CA GLU A 44 -27.98 -18.09 -0.76
C GLU A 44 -27.47 -19.53 -0.73
N LYS A 45 -28.27 -20.51 -1.18
CA LYS A 45 -27.86 -21.92 -1.21
C LYS A 45 -26.60 -22.15 -2.07
N VAL A 46 -26.51 -21.48 -3.23
CA VAL A 46 -25.37 -21.59 -4.16
C VAL A 46 -24.14 -20.92 -3.54
N PHE A 47 -24.31 -19.72 -2.99
CA PHE A 47 -23.24 -18.98 -2.33
C PHE A 47 -22.68 -19.75 -1.13
N ARG A 48 -23.53 -20.31 -0.26
CA ARG A 48 -23.10 -21.09 0.90
C ARG A 48 -22.37 -22.38 0.50
N ALA A 49 -22.79 -23.02 -0.59
CA ALA A 49 -22.07 -24.17 -1.14
C ALA A 49 -20.66 -23.74 -1.61
N TRP A 50 -20.56 -22.66 -2.38
CA TRP A 50 -19.27 -22.11 -2.79
C TRP A 50 -18.37 -21.76 -1.61
N ILE A 51 -18.89 -21.07 -0.58
CA ILE A 51 -18.13 -20.75 0.64
C ILE A 51 -17.55 -22.00 1.31
N LYS A 52 -18.29 -23.11 1.30
CA LYS A 52 -17.88 -24.37 1.93
C LYS A 52 -16.81 -25.09 1.10
N ASP A 53 -16.95 -25.08 -0.21
CA ASP A 53 -16.12 -25.89 -1.11
C ASP A 53 -14.86 -25.14 -1.59
N HIS A 54 -14.82 -23.81 -1.43
CA HIS A 54 -13.70 -22.96 -1.84
C HIS A 54 -12.47 -23.16 -0.95
N ASP A 55 -11.28 -23.32 -1.55
CA ASP A 55 -10.03 -23.46 -0.81
C ASP A 55 -9.51 -22.11 -0.31
N TRP A 56 -9.94 -21.74 0.90
CA TRP A 56 -9.50 -20.51 1.56
C TRP A 56 -8.03 -20.52 1.99
N SER A 57 -7.43 -21.71 2.17
CA SER A 57 -6.04 -21.82 2.61
C SER A 57 -5.04 -21.26 1.59
N SER A 58 -5.45 -21.24 0.32
CA SER A 58 -4.71 -20.64 -0.80
C SER A 58 -4.45 -19.12 -0.66
N TYR A 59 -5.21 -18.42 0.20
CA TYR A 59 -5.06 -16.98 0.43
C TYR A 59 -4.11 -16.62 1.58
N LYS A 60 -3.56 -17.62 2.29
CA LYS A 60 -2.67 -17.39 3.43
C LYS A 60 -1.49 -16.50 3.04
N ASN A 61 -1.24 -15.45 3.83
CA ASN A 61 -0.20 -14.45 3.62
C ASN A 61 -0.34 -13.59 2.35
N LYS A 62 -1.43 -13.72 1.58
CA LYS A 62 -1.72 -12.91 0.39
C LYS A 62 -2.54 -11.67 0.73
N ALA A 63 -2.68 -10.79 -0.25
CA ALA A 63 -3.60 -9.66 -0.20
C ALA A 63 -4.77 -9.92 -1.16
N VAL A 64 -6.01 -9.74 -0.71
CA VAL A 64 -7.20 -10.09 -1.46
C VAL A 64 -8.16 -8.91 -1.58
N ASN A 65 -8.44 -8.47 -2.80
CA ASN A 65 -9.46 -7.47 -3.05
C ASN A 65 -10.77 -8.15 -3.48
N ILE A 66 -11.89 -7.78 -2.86
CA ILE A 66 -13.21 -8.32 -3.14
C ILE A 66 -13.98 -7.30 -3.98
N ILE A 67 -14.45 -7.71 -5.16
CA ILE A 67 -15.21 -6.88 -6.10
C ILE A 67 -16.51 -7.57 -6.53
N CYS A 68 -17.36 -6.82 -7.21
CA CYS A 68 -18.40 -7.34 -8.09
C CYS A 68 -18.24 -6.60 -9.42
N SER A 69 -17.84 -7.30 -10.49
CA SER A 69 -17.64 -6.66 -11.81
C SER A 69 -18.95 -6.37 -12.56
N THR A 70 -20.08 -6.88 -12.07
CA THR A 70 -21.40 -6.59 -12.63
C THR A 70 -22.18 -5.61 -11.75
N ASP A 71 -23.22 -5.02 -12.31
CA ASP A 71 -24.14 -4.11 -11.61
C ASP A 71 -25.11 -4.83 -10.66
N ALA A 72 -24.85 -6.10 -10.32
CA ALA A 72 -25.70 -6.87 -9.43
C ALA A 72 -25.68 -6.29 -8.01
N ILE A 73 -26.86 -6.11 -7.42
CA ILE A 73 -26.98 -5.69 -6.02
C ILE A 73 -26.63 -6.88 -5.12
N ILE A 74 -25.47 -6.79 -4.48
CA ILE A 74 -25.00 -7.84 -3.56
C ILE A 74 -25.42 -7.51 -2.12
N PRO A 75 -26.10 -8.43 -1.43
CA PRO A 75 -26.39 -8.25 -0.01
C PRO A 75 -25.10 -8.11 0.81
N THR A 76 -25.04 -7.12 1.71
CA THR A 76 -23.85 -6.80 2.51
C THR A 76 -23.29 -7.99 3.30
N TRP A 77 -24.16 -8.90 3.75
CA TRP A 77 -23.75 -10.10 4.49
C TRP A 77 -22.85 -11.03 3.67
N ALA A 78 -22.93 -11.02 2.33
CA ALA A 78 -22.08 -11.85 1.48
C ALA A 78 -20.61 -11.43 1.59
N TYR A 79 -20.35 -10.11 1.54
CA TYR A 79 -19.02 -9.55 1.78
C TYR A 79 -18.50 -9.88 3.18
N MET A 80 -19.37 -9.85 4.20
CA MET A 80 -19.00 -10.21 5.58
C MET A 80 -18.56 -11.67 5.68
N ILE A 81 -19.27 -12.60 5.02
CA ILE A 81 -18.91 -14.03 5.04
C ILE A 81 -17.58 -14.28 4.33
N ILE A 82 -17.36 -13.67 3.15
CA ILE A 82 -16.06 -13.78 2.44
C ILE A 82 -14.94 -13.21 3.32
N SER A 83 -15.15 -12.04 3.90
CA SER A 83 -14.18 -11.39 4.79
C SER A 83 -13.85 -12.25 6.00
N SER A 84 -14.85 -12.89 6.61
CA SER A 84 -14.64 -13.83 7.72
C SER A 84 -13.73 -14.98 7.33
N LYS A 85 -13.93 -15.55 6.13
CA LYS A 85 -13.11 -16.66 5.64
C LYS A 85 -11.69 -16.25 5.28
N LEU A 86 -11.51 -15.09 4.67
CA LEU A 86 -10.20 -14.52 4.40
C LEU A 86 -9.44 -14.21 5.70
N HIS A 87 -10.16 -13.72 6.72
CA HIS A 87 -9.59 -13.48 8.04
C HIS A 87 -9.10 -14.79 8.70
N GLU A 88 -9.93 -15.83 8.72
CA GLU A 88 -9.57 -17.18 9.20
C GLU A 88 -8.34 -17.75 8.46
N ALA A 89 -8.22 -17.48 7.15
CA ALA A 89 -7.09 -17.91 6.34
C ALA A 89 -5.79 -17.11 6.57
N GLY A 90 -5.84 -16.00 7.32
CA GLY A 90 -4.69 -15.12 7.54
C GLY A 90 -4.32 -14.29 6.31
N ALA A 91 -5.31 -13.94 5.48
CA ALA A 91 -5.15 -13.01 4.37
C ALA A 91 -5.34 -11.56 4.84
N MET A 92 -4.63 -10.63 4.19
CA MET A 92 -5.04 -9.22 4.21
C MET A 92 -6.13 -9.03 3.17
N TYR A 93 -7.18 -8.28 3.46
CA TYR A 93 -8.28 -8.10 2.51
C TYR A 93 -8.92 -6.72 2.58
N LEU A 94 -9.59 -6.34 1.49
CA LEU A 94 -10.50 -5.20 1.44
C LEU A 94 -11.64 -5.46 0.45
N ILE A 95 -12.71 -4.68 0.58
CA ILE A 95 -13.75 -4.57 -0.44
C ILE A 95 -13.40 -3.36 -1.30
N GLY A 96 -13.19 -3.57 -2.60
CA GLY A 96 -12.69 -2.55 -3.51
C GLY A 96 -11.76 -3.11 -4.57
N SER A 97 -11.19 -2.22 -5.37
CA SER A 97 -10.35 -2.52 -6.52
C SER A 97 -8.95 -3.02 -6.15
N LYS A 98 -8.25 -3.53 -7.17
CA LYS A 98 -6.84 -3.90 -7.05
C LYS A 98 -5.94 -2.70 -6.74
N ASP A 99 -6.21 -1.54 -7.34
CA ASP A 99 -5.47 -0.29 -7.08
C ASP A 99 -5.61 0.14 -5.61
N GLU A 100 -6.81 -0.01 -5.03
CA GLU A 100 -7.03 0.32 -3.62
C GLU A 100 -6.25 -0.59 -2.67
N ILE A 101 -6.13 -1.89 -2.96
CA ILE A 101 -5.35 -2.79 -2.09
C ILE A 101 -3.85 -2.60 -2.27
N GLU A 102 -3.39 -2.25 -3.47
CA GLU A 102 -2.01 -1.82 -3.71
C GLU A 102 -1.67 -0.57 -2.88
N LYS A 103 -2.54 0.44 -2.91
CA LYS A 103 -2.40 1.65 -2.09
C LYS A 103 -2.40 1.34 -0.59
N LEU A 104 -3.30 0.47 -0.13
CA LEU A 104 -3.32 0.04 1.28
C LEU A 104 -2.01 -0.63 1.71
N LEU A 105 -1.45 -1.51 0.86
CA LEU A 105 -0.18 -2.19 1.12
C LEU A 105 0.99 -1.20 1.19
N ILE A 106 1.05 -0.23 0.27
CA ILE A 106 2.04 0.85 0.30
C ILE A 106 1.94 1.63 1.60
N LYS A 107 0.73 2.06 1.96
CA LYS A 107 0.49 2.83 3.19
C LYS A 107 0.94 2.07 4.44
N ASN A 108 0.56 0.80 4.56
CA ASN A 108 0.96 -0.05 5.68
C ASN A 108 2.49 -0.17 5.76
N ARG A 109 3.15 -0.43 4.62
CA ARG A 109 4.61 -0.52 4.57
C ARG A 109 5.29 0.78 5.00
N ILE A 110 4.76 1.95 4.61
CA ILE A 110 5.25 3.26 5.09
C ILE A 110 5.03 3.41 6.60
N SER A 111 3.84 3.04 7.09
CA SER A 111 3.50 3.12 8.51
C SER A 111 4.35 2.23 9.41
N ASP A 112 4.82 1.09 8.90
CA ASP A 112 5.70 0.16 9.62
C ASP A 112 7.11 0.73 9.85
N ASP A 113 7.54 1.73 9.08
CA ASP A 113 8.82 2.38 9.32
C ASP A 113 8.78 3.16 10.63
N LYS A 114 9.81 2.98 11.47
CA LYS A 114 9.95 3.72 12.72
C LYS A 114 10.21 5.20 12.41
N LYS A 115 9.15 5.99 12.44
CA LYS A 115 9.14 7.44 12.18
C LYS A 115 10.25 8.21 12.91
N GLU A 116 10.57 7.80 14.12
CA GLU A 116 11.61 8.41 14.95
C GLU A 116 13.00 8.40 14.31
N ASN A 117 13.29 7.44 13.43
CA ASN A 117 14.55 7.36 12.70
C ASN A 117 14.79 8.57 11.78
N TYR A 118 13.74 9.35 11.50
CA TYR A 118 13.77 10.50 10.62
C TYR A 118 13.72 11.85 11.35
N ARG A 119 13.75 11.84 12.69
CA ARG A 119 13.66 13.06 13.50
C ARG A 119 14.78 14.04 13.18
N ASP A 120 14.37 15.29 12.92
CA ASP A 120 15.19 16.42 12.53
C ASP A 120 16.14 16.13 11.34
N GLY A 121 15.83 15.07 10.58
CA GLY A 121 16.60 14.60 9.44
C GLY A 121 16.43 15.48 8.21
N ARG A 122 17.47 15.54 7.39
CA ARG A 122 17.39 16.07 6.02
C ARG A 122 17.13 14.89 5.09
N ILE A 123 15.99 14.87 4.45
CA ILE A 123 15.52 13.71 3.69
C ILE A 123 15.49 14.05 2.21
N ILE A 124 15.99 13.13 1.39
CA ILE A 124 15.77 13.11 -0.06
C ILE A 124 14.97 11.85 -0.41
N ILE A 125 13.85 12.03 -1.12
CA ILE A 125 13.02 10.95 -1.60
C ILE A 125 13.28 10.77 -3.10
N LYS A 126 13.74 9.58 -3.48
CA LYS A 126 13.96 9.18 -4.86
C LYS A 126 12.72 8.52 -5.42
N GLY A 127 12.30 8.95 -6.61
CA GLY A 127 11.19 8.33 -7.33
C GLY A 127 11.52 6.93 -7.83
N CYS A 128 10.48 6.15 -8.11
CA CYS A 128 10.60 4.84 -8.75
C CYS A 128 9.43 4.70 -9.74
N SER A 129 9.71 4.33 -10.98
CA SER A 129 8.67 4.07 -12.01
C SER A 129 7.92 2.76 -11.78
N ASP A 130 8.48 1.87 -10.96
CA ASP A 130 8.03 0.47 -10.89
C ASP A 130 7.12 0.20 -9.69
N ILE A 131 6.86 1.20 -8.85
CA ILE A 131 5.86 1.13 -7.79
C ILE A 131 4.49 1.51 -8.36
N PRO A 132 3.42 0.76 -8.04
CA PRO A 132 2.07 1.20 -8.39
C PRO A 132 1.73 2.52 -7.67
N SER A 133 1.04 3.42 -8.38
CA SER A 133 0.56 4.71 -7.85
C SER A 133 1.65 5.54 -7.13
N PRO A 134 2.76 5.90 -7.80
CA PRO A 134 3.88 6.62 -7.18
C PRO A 134 3.45 7.96 -6.54
N GLU A 135 2.46 8.63 -7.11
CA GLU A 135 1.86 9.86 -6.55
C GLU A 135 1.21 9.64 -5.19
N TYR A 136 0.54 8.49 -5.00
CA TYR A 136 -0.04 8.12 -3.72
C TYR A 136 1.04 7.83 -2.69
N ALA A 137 2.03 7.01 -3.06
CA ALA A 137 3.14 6.63 -2.19
C ALA A 137 3.93 7.86 -1.69
N MET A 138 4.23 8.80 -2.59
CA MET A 138 4.88 10.07 -2.26
C MET A 138 4.06 10.92 -1.28
N SER A 139 2.75 11.01 -1.48
CA SER A 139 1.85 11.74 -0.58
C SER A 139 1.80 11.12 0.83
N GLU A 140 1.72 9.79 0.92
CA GLU A 140 1.75 9.09 2.21
C GLU A 140 3.12 9.22 2.92
N LEU A 141 4.23 9.22 2.18
CA LEU A 141 5.56 9.49 2.74
C LEU A 141 5.63 10.89 3.35
N ILE A 142 5.08 11.90 2.68
CA ILE A 142 5.00 13.25 3.26
C ILE A 142 4.21 13.24 4.57
N ARG A 143 3.03 12.59 4.58
CA ARG A 143 2.21 12.47 5.80
C ARG A 143 2.97 11.78 6.94
N HIS A 144 3.78 10.77 6.63
CA HIS A 144 4.56 10.03 7.61
C HIS A 144 5.77 10.84 8.13
N LEU A 145 6.57 11.42 7.24
CA LEU A 145 7.89 11.99 7.53
C LEU A 145 7.84 13.45 7.97
N GLN A 146 6.98 14.27 7.36
CA GLN A 146 6.96 15.73 7.59
C GLN A 146 6.83 16.14 9.05
N PRO A 147 6.05 15.45 9.92
CA PRO A 147 5.92 15.86 11.32
C PRO A 147 7.21 15.75 12.15
N VAL A 148 8.21 14.99 11.68
CA VAL A 148 9.48 14.79 12.42
C VAL A 148 10.70 15.30 11.65
N ALA A 149 10.64 15.37 10.32
CA ALA A 149 11.77 15.78 9.49
C ALA A 149 12.11 17.27 9.64
N LYS A 150 13.38 17.62 9.37
CA LYS A 150 13.84 19.01 9.27
C LYS A 150 13.66 19.57 7.85
N THR A 151 14.00 18.77 6.84
CA THR A 151 13.77 19.10 5.43
C THR A 151 13.40 17.85 4.64
N ILE A 152 12.57 18.00 3.62
CA ILE A 152 12.27 16.94 2.64
C ILE A 152 12.45 17.51 1.25
N MET A 153 13.15 16.77 0.40
CA MET A 153 13.41 17.07 -1.00
C MET A 153 13.02 15.86 -1.85
N TYR A 154 12.67 16.09 -3.11
CA TYR A 154 12.42 15.06 -4.10
C TYR A 154 13.50 15.10 -5.19
N GLY A 155 13.94 13.94 -5.68
CA GLY A 155 14.86 13.83 -6.82
C GLY A 155 16.17 13.12 -6.47
N GLU A 156 17.20 13.41 -7.26
CA GLU A 156 18.54 12.85 -7.08
C GLU A 156 19.45 13.83 -6.33
N PRO A 157 20.49 13.38 -5.61
CA PRO A 157 21.37 14.27 -4.82
C PRO A 157 21.96 15.46 -5.60
N CYS A 158 22.09 15.33 -6.92
CA CYS A 158 22.61 16.38 -7.81
C CYS A 158 21.51 17.26 -8.45
N SER A 159 20.24 16.88 -8.31
CA SER A 159 19.08 17.57 -8.91
C SER A 159 17.84 17.34 -8.04
N THR A 160 17.62 18.27 -7.11
CA THR A 160 16.57 18.15 -6.08
C THR A 160 15.54 19.27 -6.19
N VAL A 161 14.27 18.92 -5.99
CA VAL A 161 13.16 19.85 -5.78
C VAL A 161 12.89 19.95 -4.27
N PRO A 162 12.91 21.14 -3.66
CA PRO A 162 12.55 21.29 -2.25
C PRO A 162 11.06 21.08 -2.05
N VAL A 163 10.67 20.24 -1.08
CA VAL A 163 9.26 19.93 -0.77
C VAL A 163 8.84 20.51 0.58
N PHE A 164 9.67 20.34 1.61
CA PHE A 164 9.39 20.83 2.95
C PHE A 164 10.65 21.31 3.66
N LYS A 165 10.50 22.35 4.48
CA LYS A 165 11.51 22.81 5.45
C LYS A 165 10.80 23.27 6.70
N LYS A 166 11.14 22.67 7.84
CA LYS A 166 10.62 23.08 9.15
C LYS A 166 11.03 24.53 9.39
N ARG A 167 10.05 25.40 9.63
CA ARG A 167 10.31 26.80 10.02
C ARG A 167 11.06 26.79 11.34
N LYS A 168 12.07 27.66 11.49
CA LYS A 168 12.62 27.93 12.81
C LYS A 168 11.52 28.61 13.62
N THR A 169 11.16 28.07 14.76
CA THR A 169 10.45 28.86 15.78
C THR A 169 11.45 29.91 16.25
N GLU A 170 11.16 31.16 15.95
CA GLU A 170 11.82 32.29 16.60
C GLU A 170 11.37 32.25 18.07
N ASN A 171 12.33 32.06 18.97
CA ASN A 171 12.16 32.37 20.39
C ASN A 171 12.63 33.79 20.61
#